data_AF-A0A831PPQ5-F1
#
_entry.id   AF-A0A831PPQ5-F1
#
_cell.length_a   1.000
_cell.length_b   1.000
_cell.length_c   1.000
_cell.angle_alpha   90.00
_cell.angle_beta   90.00
_cell.angle_gamma   90.00
#
_symmetry.space_group_name_H-M   'P 1'
#
loop_
_entity.id
_entity.type
_entity.pdbx_description
1 polymer ?
#
loop_
_entity_poly.entity_id
_entity_poly.type
_entity_poly.pdbx_seq_one_letter_code
_entity_poly.pdbx_strand_id
1 'polypeptide(L)' 'MLKERVLKALNEQINAEQYSALLYLSMSAWFEDKGLPGFANWMYVQYQEELTHA' A
#
# COMPACT_ATOMS: atom_id res chain seq x y z
N MET A 1 -0.45 27.54 9.39
CA MET A 1 0.40 26.33 9.54
C MET A 1 -0.39 25.24 10.24
N LEU A 2 -0.12 23.97 9.91
CA LEU A 2 -0.73 22.83 10.60
C LEU A 2 -0.28 22.76 12.06
N LYS A 3 -1.16 22.31 12.96
CA LYS A 3 -0.80 21.99 14.34
C LYS A 3 0.16 20.80 14.34
N GLU A 4 1.15 20.80 15.23
CA GLU A 4 2.17 19.75 15.32
C GLU A 4 1.57 18.34 15.43
N ARG A 5 0.51 18.17 16.24
CA ARG A 5 -0.22 16.89 16.35
C ARG A 5 -0.78 16.40 15.01
N VAL A 6 -1.32 17.31 14.20
CA VAL A 6 -1.91 16.96 12.89
C VAL A 6 -0.80 16.64 11.89
N LEU A 7 0.28 17.44 11.88
CA LEU A 7 1.44 17.16 11.04
C LEU A 7 2.05 15.78 11.33
N LYS A 8 2.18 15.44 12.62
CA LYS A 8 2.67 14.12 13.04
C LYS A 8 1.77 12.99 12.55
N ALA A 9 0.45 13.12 12.74
CA ALA A 9 -0.51 12.11 12.29
C ALA A 9 -0.51 11.92 10.76
N LEU A 10 -0.34 13.00 9.99
CA LEU A 10 -0.24 12.91 8.53
C LEU A 10 1.04 12.18 8.09
N ASN A 11 2.18 12.45 8.73
CA ASN A 11 3.43 11.73 8.43
C ASN A 11 3.33 10.23 8.79
N GLU A 12 2.69 9.91 9.91
CA GLU A 12 2.40 8.52 10.30
C GLU A 12 1.48 7.85 9.28
N GLN A 13 0.47 8.55 8.76
CA GLN A 13 -0.44 8.03 7.74
C GLN A 13 0.29 7.76 6.42
N ILE A 14 1.10 8.71 5.92
CA ILE A 14 1.88 8.53 4.68
C ILE A 14 2.77 7.27 4.79
N ASN A 15 3.39 7.06 5.96
CA ASN A 15 4.19 5.85 6.18
C ASN A 15 3.34 4.57 6.18
N ALA A 16 2.14 4.62 6.77
CA ALA A 16 1.20 3.50 6.76
C ALA A 16 0.72 3.15 5.34
N GLU A 17 0.45 4.15 4.48
CA GLU A 17 0.06 3.89 3.08
C GLU A 17 1.21 3.27 2.28
N GLN A 18 2.45 3.78 2.45
CA GLN A 18 3.63 3.19 1.82
C GLN A 18 3.88 1.75 2.27
N TYR A 19 3.70 1.46 3.57
CA TYR A 19 3.79 0.10 4.09
C TYR A 19 2.70 -0.80 3.48
N SER A 20 1.46 -0.32 3.42
CA SER A 20 0.32 -1.04 2.83
C SER A 20 0.55 -1.34 1.35
N ALA A 21 1.08 -0.38 0.60
CA ALA A 21 1.48 -0.56 -0.79
C ALA A 21 2.47 -1.73 -0.92
N LEU A 22 3.58 -1.71 -0.17
CA LEU A 22 4.58 -2.78 -0.22
C LEU A 22 4.02 -4.13 0.25
N LEU A 23 3.09 -4.12 1.21
CA LEU A 23 2.38 -5.32 1.65
C LEU A 23 1.57 -5.92 0.50
N TYR A 24 0.76 -5.13 -0.21
CA TYR A 24 -0.02 -5.60 -1.36
C TYR A 24 0.86 -6.06 -2.52
N LEU A 25 1.98 -5.38 -2.77
CA LEU A 25 2.96 -5.84 -3.76
C LEU A 25 3.54 -7.22 -3.37
N SER A 26 3.84 -7.43 -2.09
CA SER A 26 4.32 -8.74 -1.61
C SER A 26 3.26 -9.84 -1.75
N MET A 27 1.98 -9.52 -1.51
CA MET A 27 0.87 -10.43 -1.71
C MET A 27 0.67 -10.75 -3.20
N SER A 28 0.79 -9.76 -4.08
CA SER A 28 0.78 -9.96 -5.53
C SER A 28 1.83 -10.99 -5.95
N ALA A 29 3.08 -10.83 -5.49
CA ALA A 29 4.16 -11.77 -5.80
C ALA A 29 3.88 -13.17 -5.24
N TRP A 30 3.28 -13.25 -4.03
CA TRP A 30 2.90 -14.53 -3.43
C TRP A 30 1.79 -15.24 -4.22
N PHE A 31 0.75 -14.53 -4.66
CA PHE A 31 -0.33 -15.12 -5.46
C PHE A 31 0.16 -15.57 -6.83
N GLU A 32 1.12 -14.85 -7.43
CA GLU A 32 1.76 -15.26 -8.67
C GLU A 32 2.49 -16.61 -8.50
N ASP A 33 3.29 -16.78 -7.43
CA ASP A 33 3.95 -18.04 -7.09
C ASP A 33 2.96 -19.21 -6.88
N LYS A 34 1.75 -18.92 -6.39
CA LYS A 34 0.68 -19.92 -6.22
C LYS A 34 -0.10 -20.22 -7.49
N GLY A 35 0.21 -19.61 -8.63
CA GLY A 35 -0.53 -19.80 -9.87
C GLY A 35 -1.95 -19.23 -9.80
N LEU A 36 -2.15 -18.15 -9.03
CA LEU A 36 -3.43 -17.46 -8.85
C LEU A 36 -3.39 -16.05 -9.49
N PRO A 37 -3.28 -15.97 -10.83
CA PRO A 37 -2.96 -14.71 -11.52
C PRO A 37 -4.02 -13.61 -11.37
N GLY A 38 -5.30 -13.99 -11.19
CA GLY A 38 -6.37 -13.02 -10.93
C GLY A 38 -6.19 -12.28 -9.59
N PHE A 39 -5.81 -13.01 -8.54
CA PHE A 39 -5.51 -12.43 -7.22
C PHE A 39 -4.21 -11.64 -7.24
N ALA A 40 -3.20 -12.13 -7.97
CA ALA A 40 -1.95 -11.40 -8.16
C ALA A 40 -2.21 -10.02 -8.78
N ASN A 41 -2.94 -9.97 -9.90
CA ASN A 41 -3.29 -8.71 -10.54
C ASN A 41 -4.14 -7.80 -9.65
N TRP A 42 -5.11 -8.34 -8.90
CA TRP A 42 -5.91 -7.54 -7.97
C TRP A 42 -5.04 -6.87 -6.90
N MET A 43 -4.13 -7.62 -6.28
CA MET A 43 -3.20 -7.07 -5.29
C MET A 43 -2.21 -6.08 -5.90
N TYR A 44 -1.79 -6.29 -7.15
CA TYR A 44 -0.95 -5.33 -7.86
C TYR A 44 -1.67 -4.00 -8.12
N VAL A 45 -2.96 -4.04 -8.46
CA VAL A 45 -3.79 -2.82 -8.59
C VAL A 45 -3.94 -2.13 -7.23
N GLN A 46 -4.14 -2.88 -6.15
CA GLN A 46 -4.22 -2.31 -4.80
C GLN A 46 -2.90 -1.63 -4.40
N TYR A 47 -1.75 -2.22 -4.72
CA TYR A 47 -0.45 -1.57 -4.54
C TYR A 47 -0.38 -0.20 -5.23
N GLN A 48 -0.87 -0.11 -6.47
CA GLN A 48 -0.90 1.16 -7.20
C GLN A 48 -1.86 2.17 -6.56
N GLU A 49 -3.01 1.73 -6.07
CA GLU A 49 -3.98 2.58 -5.35
C GLU A 49 -3.37 3.17 -4.08
N GLU A 50 -2.72 2.36 -3.23
CA GLU A 50 -2.10 2.84 -1.98
C GLU A 50 -0.96 3.84 -2.24
N LEU A 51 -0.23 3.70 -3.35
CA LEU A 51 0.76 4.71 -3.74
C LEU A 51 0.11 6.08 -4.10
N THR A 52 -1.18 6.10 -4.45
CA THR A 52 -1.92 7.36 -4.65
C THR A 52 -2.52 7.93 -3.37
N HIS A 53 -2.62 7.13 -2.30
CA HIS A 53 -3.05 7.58 -0.98
C HIS A 53 -1.93 8.29 -0.21
N ALA A 54 -0.67 7.89 -0.42
CA ALA A 54 0.53 8.45 0.18
C ALA A 54 0.95 9.81 -0.43
#